data_AF-A0A7Y3CH20-F1
#
_entry.id   AF-A0A7Y3CH20-F1
#
_cell.length_a   1.000
_cell.length_b   1.000
_cell.length_c   1.000
_cell.angle_alpha   90.00
_cell.angle_beta   90.00
_cell.angle_gamma   90.00
#
_symmetry.space_group_name_H-M   'P 1'
#
loop_
_entity.id
_entity.type
_entity.pdbx_description
1 polymer ?
#
loop_
_entity_poly.entity_id
_entity_poly.type
_entity_poly.pdbx_seq_one_letter_code
_entity_poly.pdbx_strand_id
1 'polypeptide(L)' 'PREMEIFDLRIFSDSPVTLQEIGDRYGISRERVRQVEKNIIKKIRAFFKKEIPDFASYLDGKPNKK' A
#
# COMPACT_ATOMS: atom_id res chain seq x y z
N PRO A 1 5.42 7.80 -12.47
CA PRO A 1 5.65 6.44 -13.00
C PRO A 1 5.86 5.37 -11.90
N ARG A 2 6.92 5.42 -11.10
CA ARG A 2 7.28 4.33 -10.14
C ARG A 2 6.22 4.02 -9.07
N GLU A 3 5.53 5.01 -8.51
CA GLU A 3 4.51 4.76 -7.48
C GLU A 3 3.26 4.04 -8.03
N MET A 4 2.82 4.39 -9.23
CA MET A 4 1.65 3.77 -9.86
C MET A 4 1.93 2.32 -10.23
N GLU A 5 3.10 2.02 -10.78
CA GLU A 5 3.49 0.65 -11.13
C GLU A 5 3.65 -0.25 -9.88
N ILE A 6 4.17 0.29 -8.77
CA ILE A 6 4.19 -0.43 -7.48
C ILE A 6 2.77 -0.65 -6.95
N PHE A 7 1.87 0.31 -7.14
CA PHE A 7 0.47 0.11 -6.77
C PHE A 7 -0.15 -1.03 -7.59
N ASP A 8 -0.06 -0.97 -8.92
CA ASP A 8 -0.69 -1.93 -9.82
C ASP A 8 -0.10 -3.34 -9.66
N LEU A 9 1.23 -3.47 -9.64
CA LEU A 9 1.91 -4.78 -9.63
C LEU A 9 1.97 -5.44 -8.25
N ARG A 10 1.76 -4.70 -7.16
CA ARG A 10 1.94 -5.22 -5.79
C ARG A 10 0.76 -5.00 -4.86
N ILE A 11 0.15 -3.83 -4.87
CA ILE A 11 -0.91 -3.49 -3.91
C ILE A 11 -2.27 -3.91 -4.44
N PHE A 12 -2.48 -3.77 -5.75
CA PHE A 12 -3.76 -4.03 -6.43
C PHE A 12 -3.71 -5.25 -7.36
N SER A 13 -2.67 -6.09 -7.24
CA SER A 13 -2.51 -7.31 -8.02
C SER A 13 -2.91 -8.55 -7.21
N ASP A 14 -3.62 -9.48 -7.85
CA ASP A 14 -3.89 -10.82 -7.31
C ASP A 14 -2.63 -11.70 -7.27
N SER A 15 -1.58 -11.32 -8.02
CA SER A 15 -0.28 -11.97 -8.07
C SER A 15 0.82 -10.92 -7.84
N PRO A 16 1.07 -10.53 -6.58
CA PRO A 16 1.94 -9.41 -6.27
C PRO A 16 3.42 -9.74 -6.52
N VAL A 17 4.08 -8.91 -7.33
CA VAL A 17 5.54 -9.00 -7.58
C VAL A 17 6.31 -8.75 -6.28
N THR A 18 7.46 -9.36 -6.05
CA THR A 18 8.23 -9.13 -4.81
C THR A 18 8.90 -7.75 -4.79
N LEU A 19 9.22 -7.25 -3.59
CA LEU A 19 9.99 -6.00 -3.44
C LEU A 19 11.38 -6.08 -4.08
N GLN A 20 11.96 -7.27 -4.14
CA GLN A 20 13.28 -7.50 -4.72
C GLN A 20 13.22 -7.37 -6.24
N GLU A 21 12.28 -8.05 -6.90
CA GLU A 21 12.10 -7.98 -8.36
C GLU A 21 11.82 -6.55 -8.85
N ILE A 22 11.05 -5.78 -8.08
CA ILE A 22 10.82 -4.36 -8.37
C ILE A 22 12.10 -3.54 -8.15
N GLY A 23 12.85 -3.84 -7.08
CA GLY A 23 14.13 -3.19 -6.81
C GLY A 23 15.12 -3.40 -7.95
N ASP A 24 15.23 -4.64 -8.43
CA ASP A 24 16.09 -5.04 -9.53
C ASP A 24 15.68 -4.34 -10.83
N ARG A 25 14.37 -4.28 -11.15
CA ARG A 25 13.84 -3.58 -12.34
C ARG A 25 14.22 -2.09 -12.37
N TYR A 26 14.22 -1.43 -11.22
CA TYR A 26 14.48 0.01 -11.12
C TYR A 26 15.89 0.39 -10.67
N GLY A 27 16.77 -0.59 -10.43
CA GLY A 27 18.11 -0.35 -9.90
C GLY A 27 18.11 0.32 -8.53
N ILE A 28 17.14 -0.02 -7.66
CA ILE A 28 17.05 0.51 -6.29
C ILE A 28 17.00 -0.63 -5.27
N SER A 29 17.37 -0.33 -4.03
CA SER A 29 17.30 -1.35 -2.97
C SER A 29 15.86 -1.79 -2.68
N ARG A 30 15.71 -3.04 -2.26
CA ARG A 30 14.45 -3.61 -1.75
C ARG A 30 13.81 -2.71 -0.68
N GLU A 31 14.63 -2.17 0.22
CA GLU A 31 14.16 -1.27 1.28
C GLU A 31 13.61 0.04 0.70
N ARG A 32 14.20 0.56 -0.37
CA ARG A 32 13.66 1.75 -1.03
C ARG A 32 12.28 1.48 -1.61
N VAL A 33 12.07 0.30 -2.23
CA VAL A 33 10.74 -0.11 -2.73
C VAL A 33 9.74 -0.20 -1.57
N ARG A 34 10.14 -0.81 -0.44
CA ARG A 34 9.29 -0.92 0.77
C ARG A 34 8.85 0.45 1.29
N GLN A 35 9.76 1.44 1.30
CA GLN A 35 9.42 2.80 1.71
C GLN A 35 8.41 3.45 0.78
N VAL A 36 8.55 3.24 -0.53
CA VAL A 36 7.61 3.76 -1.53
C VAL A 36 6.24 3.11 -1.35
N GLU A 37 6.17 1.78 -1.20
CA GLU A 37 4.93 1.04 -0.91
C GLU A 37 4.23 1.57 0.34
N LYS A 38 4.96 1.75 1.45
CA LYS A 38 4.42 2.33 2.69
C LYS A 38 3.83 3.72 2.47
N ASN A 39 4.50 4.55 1.66
CA ASN A 39 4.01 5.90 1.36
C ASN A 39 2.73 5.87 0.52
N ILE A 40 2.63 4.97 -0.45
CA ILE A 40 1.40 4.77 -1.26
C ILE A 40 0.23 4.39 -0.35
N ILE A 41 0.40 3.36 0.49
CA ILE A 41 -0.63 2.91 1.44
C ILE A 41 -1.06 4.05 2.37
N LYS A 42 -0.11 4.87 2.84
CA LYS A 42 -0.41 6.04 3.68
C LYS A 42 -1.29 7.06 2.94
N LYS A 43 -0.99 7.36 1.67
CA LYS A 43 -1.78 8.28 0.84
C LYS A 43 -3.20 7.73 0.62
N ILE A 44 -3.33 6.44 0.31
CA ILE A 44 -4.62 5.77 0.11
C ILE A 44 -5.48 5.83 1.38
N ARG A 45 -4.91 5.49 2.55
CA ARG A 45 -5.61 5.57 3.83
C ARG A 45 -6.06 7.00 4.16
N ALA A 46 -5.20 7.99 3.91
CA ALA A 46 -5.54 9.38 4.15
C ALA A 46 -6.67 9.86 3.24
N PHE A 47 -6.68 9.44 1.98
CA PHE A 47 -7.75 9.71 1.04
C PHE A 47 -9.08 9.10 1.52
N PHE A 48 -9.12 7.81 1.83
CA PHE A 48 -10.36 7.17 2.31
C PHE A 48 -10.86 7.77 3.63
N LYS A 49 -9.97 8.12 4.56
CA LYS A 49 -10.36 8.80 5.80
C LYS A 49 -11.04 10.15 5.55
N LYS A 50 -10.69 10.83 4.46
CA LYS A 50 -11.29 12.12 4.08
C LYS A 50 -12.62 11.95 3.35
N GLU A 51 -12.69 10.99 2.42
CA GLU A 51 -13.84 10.85 1.53
C GLU A 51 -14.96 9.98 2.11
N ILE A 52 -14.67 9.09 3.06
CA ILE A 52 -15.64 8.20 3.69
C ILE A 52 -15.82 8.61 5.16
N PRO A 53 -16.99 9.16 5.54
CA PRO A 53 -17.36 9.37 6.93
C PRO A 53 -17.27 8.05 7.72
N ASP A 54 -16.77 8.10 8.95
CA ASP A 54 -16.61 6.93 9.83
C ASP A 54 -15.70 5.81 9.30
N PHE A 55 -14.85 6.07 8.30
CA PHE A 55 -13.86 5.09 7.79
C PHE A 55 -12.96 4.49 8.90
N ALA A 56 -12.69 5.26 9.96
CA ALA A 56 -11.94 4.78 11.12
C ALA A 56 -12.57 3.55 11.79
N SER A 57 -13.91 3.46 11.81
CA SER A 57 -14.64 2.35 12.42
C SER A 57 -14.40 1.00 11.73
N TYR A 58 -14.09 1.02 10.43
CA TYR A 58 -13.80 -0.18 9.63
C TYR A 58 -12.34 -0.63 9.75
N LEU A 59 -11.42 0.26 10.14
CA LEU A 59 -10.01 -0.06 10.35
C LEU A 59 -9.75 -0.56 11.78
N ASP A 60 -10.51 -0.06 12.76
CA ASP A 60 -10.38 -0.40 14.18
C ASP A 60 -11.16 -1.67 14.54
N GLY A 61 -10.94 -2.77 13.81
CA GLY A 61 -11.43 -4.09 14.16
C GLY A 61 -10.93 -4.57 15.53
N LYS A 62 -11.41 -3.99 16.63
CA LYS A 62 -11.53 -4.70 17.89
C LYS A 62 -12.49 -5.85 17.59
N PRO A 63 -12.14 -7.11 17.94
CA PRO A 63 -13.13 -8.16 17.91
C PRO A 63 -14.32 -7.68 18.75
N ASN A 64 -15.50 -7.72 18.14
CA ASN A 64 -16.76 -7.41 18.79
C ASN A 64 -16.82 -8.32 20.03
N LYS A 65 -16.48 -7.78 21.21
CA LYS A 65 -16.67 -8.49 22.48
C LYS A 65 -18.17 -8.51 22.73
N LYS A 66 -18.84 -9.51 22.17
CA LYS A 66 -20.08 -10.02 22.74
C LYS A 66 -19.73 -11.02 23.84
#